data_AF-A0A517MFE4-F1
#
_entry.id   AF-A0A517MFE4-F1
#
_cell.length_a   1.000
_cell.length_b   1.000
_cell.length_c   1.000
_cell.angle_alpha   90.00
_cell.angle_beta   90.00
_cell.angle_gamma   90.00
#
_symmetry.space_group_name_H-M   'P 1'
#
loop_
_entity.id
_entity.type
_entity.pdbx_description
1 polymer ?
#
loop_
_entity_poly.entity_id
_entity_poly.type
_entity_poly.pdbx_seq_one_letter_code
_entity_poly.pdbx_strand_id
1 'polypeptide(L)' 'MNVDQTILDLSTLPISDRLRVVHAIWDSLPDDVDLSATPEQQAELDRRLAAHRSDPSTAISHDELMRRVQSRR' A
#
# COMPACT_ATOMS: atom_id res chain seq x y z
N MET A 1 -5.56 -12.07 -24.51
CA MET A 1 -5.92 -12.05 -23.07
C MET A 1 -5.73 -10.61 -22.60
N ASN A 2 -6.76 -9.97 -22.03
CA ASN A 2 -6.62 -8.62 -21.46
C ASN A 2 -6.42 -8.72 -19.93
N VAL A 3 -6.10 -7.59 -19.30
CA VAL A 3 -5.84 -7.54 -17.85
C VAL A 3 -7.07 -8.02 -17.06
N ASP A 4 -8.26 -7.59 -17.46
CA ASP A 4 -9.50 -7.96 -16.77
C ASP A 4 -9.76 -9.48 -16.79
N GLN A 5 -9.58 -10.13 -17.93
CA GLN A 5 -9.73 -11.58 -18.06
C GLN A 5 -8.69 -12.32 -17.22
N THR A 6 -7.44 -11.83 -17.21
CA THR A 6 -6.37 -12.41 -16.36
C THR A 6 -6.75 -12.31 -14.88
N ILE A 7 -7.29 -11.18 -14.43
CA ILE A 7 -7.73 -10.98 -13.05
C ILE A 7 -8.88 -11.93 -12.70
N LEU A 8 -9.85 -12.09 -13.60
CA LEU A 8 -10.95 -13.05 -13.42
C LEU A 8 -10.42 -14.48 -13.28
N ASP A 9 -9.50 -14.88 -14.15
CA ASP A 9 -8.92 -16.22 -14.11
C ASP A 9 -8.13 -16.45 -12.80
N LEU A 10 -7.31 -15.46 -12.38
CA LEU A 10 -6.58 -15.49 -11.10
C LEU A 10 -7.52 -15.51 -9.88
N SER A 11 -8.71 -14.91 -9.98
CA SER A 11 -9.66 -14.87 -8.87
C SER A 11 -10.21 -16.26 -8.49
N THR A 12 -10.12 -17.23 -9.41
CA THR A 12 -10.53 -18.62 -9.20
C THR A 12 -9.54 -19.44 -8.36
N LEU A 13 -8.31 -18.93 -8.20
CA LEU A 13 -7.28 -19.61 -7.43
C LEU A 13 -7.52 -19.54 -5.91
N PRO A 14 -6.98 -20.49 -5.13
CA PRO A 14 -6.90 -20.37 -3.68
C PRO A 14 -6.27 -19.03 -3.25
N ILE A 15 -6.70 -18.50 -2.11
CA ILE A 15 -6.20 -17.20 -1.59
C ILE A 15 -4.67 -17.20 -1.47
N SER A 16 -4.06 -18.32 -1.06
CA SER A 16 -2.60 -18.47 -0.96
C SER A 16 -1.90 -18.23 -2.30
N ASP A 17 -2.47 -18.75 -3.38
CA ASP A 17 -1.89 -18.67 -4.72
C ASP A 17 -2.10 -17.28 -5.31
N ARG A 18 -3.26 -16.68 -5.04
CA ARG A 18 -3.52 -15.27 -5.36
C ARG A 18 -2.51 -14.34 -4.71
N LEU A 19 -2.21 -14.54 -3.42
CA LEU A 19 -1.21 -13.76 -2.70
C LEU A 19 0.19 -13.97 -3.28
N ARG A 20 0.53 -15.21 -3.65
CA ARG A 20 1.82 -15.51 -4.31
C ARG A 20 1.96 -14.76 -5.64
N VAL A 21 0.90 -14.68 -6.44
CA VAL A 21 0.90 -13.92 -7.70
C VAL A 21 1.06 -12.42 -7.44
N VAL A 22 0.33 -11.87 -6.47
CA VAL A 22 0.48 -10.45 -6.08
C VAL A 22 1.92 -10.13 -5.70
N HIS A 23 2.56 -10.98 -4.87
CA HIS A 23 3.96 -10.78 -4.49
C HIS A 23 4.91 -10.88 -5.68
N ALA A 24 4.73 -11.89 -6.56
CA ALA A 24 5.58 -12.06 -7.74
C ALA A 24 5.48 -10.87 -8.71
N ILE A 25 4.28 -10.30 -8.88
CA ILE A 25 4.09 -9.08 -9.68
C ILE A 25 4.80 -7.90 -9.01
N TRP A 26 4.63 -7.74 -7.70
CA TRP A 26 5.27 -6.67 -6.94
C TRP A 26 6.80 -6.73 -7.04
N ASP A 27 7.40 -7.91 -6.86
CA ASP A 27 8.84 -8.13 -6.95
C ASP A 27 9.40 -7.96 -8.38
N SER A 28 8.53 -7.96 -9.40
CA SER A 28 8.92 -7.75 -10.80
C SER A 28 8.94 -6.29 -11.23
N LEU A 29 8.41 -5.38 -10.40
CA LEU A 29 8.41 -3.95 -10.71
C LEU A 29 9.84 -3.39 -10.60
N PRO A 30 10.26 -2.51 -11.53
CA PRO A 30 11.58 -1.92 -11.46
C PRO A 30 11.64 -0.80 -10.41
N ASP A 31 12.81 -0.60 -9.82
CA ASP A 31 13.03 0.40 -8.77
C ASP A 31 13.14 1.85 -9.31
N ASP A 32 13.25 2.03 -10.62
CA ASP A 32 13.49 3.32 -11.30
C ASP A 32 12.22 3.96 -11.88
N VAL A 33 11.03 3.49 -11.48
CA VAL A 33 9.77 4.13 -11.85
C VAL A 33 9.69 5.51 -11.21
N ASP A 34 9.43 6.53 -12.02
CA ASP A 34 9.11 7.86 -11.50
C ASP A 34 7.76 7.84 -10.78
N LEU A 35 7.82 7.84 -9.45
CA LEU A 35 6.67 7.91 -8.55
C LEU A 35 6.50 9.30 -7.95
N SER A 36 6.98 10.34 -8.65
CA SER A 36 6.82 11.72 -8.20
C SER A 36 5.37 12.06 -7.92
N ALA A 37 5.12 12.61 -6.72
CA ALA A 37 3.80 13.08 -6.34
C ALA A 37 3.38 14.24 -7.25
N THR A 38 2.08 14.30 -7.59
CA THR A 38 1.55 15.51 -8.22
C THR A 38 1.69 16.70 -7.25
N PRO A 39 1.69 17.96 -7.75
CA PRO A 39 1.76 19.12 -6.87
C PRO A 39 0.70 19.13 -5.76
N GLU A 40 -0.51 18.65 -6.07
CA GLU A 40 -1.61 18.55 -5.10
C GLU A 40 -1.36 17.48 -4.04
N GLN A 41 -0.82 16.33 -4.46
CA GLN A 41 -0.42 15.26 -3.53
C GLN A 41 0.70 15.72 -2.61
N GLN A 42 1.72 16.40 -3.16
CA GLN A 42 2.83 16.94 -2.38
C GLN A 42 2.34 17.97 -1.36
N ALA A 43 1.47 18.90 -1.77
CA ALA A 43 0.88 19.89 -0.88
C ALA A 43 0.08 19.24 0.27
N GLU A 44 -0.66 18.16 0.00
CA GLU A 44 -1.39 17.42 1.03
C GLU A 44 -0.44 16.68 2.00
N LEU A 45 0.64 16.08 1.49
CA LEU A 45 1.66 15.45 2.32
C LEU A 45 2.32 16.47 3.25
N ASP A 46 2.69 17.65 2.73
CA ASP A 46 3.29 18.72 3.51
C ASP A 46 2.34 19.24 4.60
N ARG A 47 1.05 19.43 4.25
CA ARG A 47 0.01 19.82 5.21
C ARG A 47 -0.13 18.80 6.34
N ARG A 48 -0.21 17.50 6.02
CA ARG A 48 -0.34 16.43 7.03
C ARG A 48 0.89 16.32 7.92
N LEU A 49 2.08 16.47 7.33
CA LEU A 49 3.33 16.42 8.08
C LEU A 49 3.46 17.62 9.03
N ALA A 50 3.09 18.82 8.60
CA ALA A 50 3.07 20.00 9.46
C ALA A 50 2.05 19.87 10.61
N ALA A 51 0.86 19.33 10.33
CA ALA A 51 -0.14 19.04 11.35
C ALA A 51 0.38 18.03 12.38
N HIS A 52 0.99 16.93 11.92
CA HIS A 52 1.56 15.92 12.82
C HIS A 52 2.71 16.46 13.67
N ARG A 53 3.58 17.31 13.10
CA ARG A 53 4.65 17.98 13.87
C ARG A 53 4.11 18.92 14.94
N SER A 54 2.97 19.55 14.68
CA SER A 54 2.32 20.47 15.62
C SER A 54 1.55 19.72 16.72
N ASP A 55 0.99 18.55 16.38
CA ASP A 55 0.33 17.64 17.33
C ASP A 55 0.68 16.17 17.05
N PRO A 56 1.77 15.66 17.66
CA PRO A 56 2.22 14.29 17.46
C PRO A 56 1.25 13.23 18.00
N SER A 57 0.31 13.61 18.88
CA SER A 57 -0.64 12.68 19.50
C SER A 57 -1.63 12.06 18.50
N THR A 58 -1.71 12.64 17.30
CA THR A 58 -2.52 12.16 16.17
C THR A 58 -1.99 10.88 15.52
N ALA A 59 -0.74 10.49 15.78
CA ALA A 59 -0.15 9.25 15.28
C ALA A 59 -0.13 8.15 16.34
N ILE A 60 0.01 6.91 15.87
CA ILE A 60 0.20 5.73 16.72
C ILE A 60 1.65 5.24 16.62
N SER A 61 2.15 4.63 17.69
CA SER A 61 3.45 3.98 17.65
C SER A 61 3.43 2.78 16.69
N HIS A 62 4.61 2.40 16.21
CA HIS A 62 4.79 1.18 15.42
C HIS A 62 4.20 -0.06 16.13
N ASP A 63 4.40 -0.19 17.43
CA ASP A 63 3.89 -1.33 18.20
C ASP A 63 2.36 -1.34 18.29
N GLU A 64 1.72 -0.17 18.42
CA GLU A 64 0.25 -0.05 18.36
C GLU A 64 -0.28 -0.35 16.95
N LEU A 65 0.41 0.12 15.90
CA LEU A 65 0.08 -0.20 14.52
C LEU A 65 0.11 -1.73 14.30
N MET A 66 1.19 -2.38 14.70
CA MET A 66 1.34 -3.83 14.55
C MET A 66 0.31 -4.61 15.36
N ARG A 67 -0.01 -4.17 16.59
CA ARG A 67 -1.11 -4.77 17.36
C ARG A 67 -2.44 -4.71 16.63
N ARG A 68 -2.79 -3.58 16.00
CA ARG A 68 -4.04 -3.43 15.22
C ARG A 68 -4.08 -4.32 13.99
N VAL A 69 -2.95 -4.49 13.30
CA VAL A 69 -2.86 -5.36 12.12
C VAL A 69 -3.07 -6.82 12.53
N GLN A 70 -2.46 -7.24 13.65
CA GLN A 70 -2.57 -8.60 14.16
C GLN A 70 -3.98 -8.91 14.69
N SER A 71 -4.64 -7.97 15.36
CA SER A 71 -6.00 -8.17 15.90
C SER A 71 -7.11 -8.25 14.85
N ARG A 72 -6.78 -7.96 13.58
CA ARG A 72 -7.72 -8.03 12.44
C ARG A 72 -7.61 -9.35 11.66
N ARG A 73 -6.65 -10.20 11.99
CA ARG A 73 -6.52 -11.56 11.46
C ARG A 73 -7.25 -12.53 12.38
#